data_AF-A0A534MAD0-F1
#
_entry.id   AF-A0A534MAD0-F1
#
_cell.length_a   1.000
_cell.length_b   1.000
_cell.length_c   1.000
_cell.angle_alpha   90.00
_cell.angle_beta   90.00
_cell.angle_gamma   90.00
#
_symmetry.space_group_name_H-M   'P 1'
#
loop_
_entity.id
_entity.type
_entity.pdbx_description
1 polymer ?
#
loop_
_entity_poly.entity_id
_entity_poly.type
_entity_poly.pdbx_seq_one_letter_code
_entity_poly.pdbx_strand_id
1 'polypeptide(L)'
;MHLRGRVFRRLPERRGSGRGNSDAQIPGDDAAHAAAPDARLLVAVMPMTSREYAWKRRPGWWLRNRRYLMFQLREAGGVICALYGLVLLNMLVQLRAGESAYTAFLDLLRTPPVLYLNVVLFALVVWHALTWFMLIGKAQPIQFTRQPLPWKVVFGINVLLWLGVSGAVVYLIFGGI
;
A
#
# COMPACT_ATOMS: atom_id res chain seq x y z
N MET A 1 39.29 14.67 1.31
CA MET A 1 39.43 13.50 2.21
C MET A 1 38.03 13.25 2.81
N HIS A 2 37.12 12.44 2.25
CA HIS A 2 37.02 10.97 2.27
C HIS A 2 37.41 10.39 3.65
N LEU A 3 36.55 9.74 4.43
CA LEU A 3 35.86 8.47 4.12
C LEU A 3 34.60 8.22 4.99
N ARG A 4 33.61 7.60 4.33
CA ARG A 4 32.39 6.96 4.86
C ARG A 4 32.73 5.63 5.55
N GLY A 5 32.30 5.43 6.80
CA GLY A 5 32.28 4.13 7.47
C GLY A 5 30.91 3.46 7.36
N ARG A 6 30.72 2.58 6.37
CA ARG A 6 29.57 1.66 6.29
C ARG A 6 30.00 0.31 6.89
N VAL A 7 29.48 -0.04 8.06
CA VAL A 7 29.64 -1.36 8.69
C VAL A 7 28.46 -2.24 8.24
N PHE A 8 28.66 -3.01 7.17
CA PHE A 8 27.77 -4.13 6.85
C PHE A 8 28.32 -5.40 7.49
N ARG A 9 27.51 -5.92 8.41
CA ARG A 9 27.67 -7.11 9.23
C ARG A 9 27.79 -8.36 8.35
N ARG A 10 28.89 -9.09 8.52
CA ARG A 10 29.14 -10.43 7.98
C ARG A 10 28.14 -11.42 8.56
N LEU A 11 27.57 -12.29 7.72
CA LEU A 11 27.08 -13.61 8.09
C LEU A 11 27.59 -14.62 7.05
N PRO A 12 28.47 -15.55 7.42
CA PRO A 12 28.84 -16.68 6.58
C PRO A 12 28.02 -17.91 6.99
N GLU A 13 27.15 -18.40 6.12
CA GLU A 13 26.56 -19.73 6.28
C GLU A 13 27.15 -20.64 5.21
N ARG A 14 28.25 -21.30 5.56
CA ARG A 14 28.75 -22.48 4.86
C ARG A 14 27.67 -23.57 4.97
N ARG A 15 27.08 -23.98 3.85
CA ARG A 15 26.42 -25.29 3.75
C ARG A 15 27.24 -26.15 2.81
N GLY A 16 28.07 -27.01 3.40
CA GLY A 16 28.90 -27.94 2.67
C GLY A 16 28.19 -29.27 2.36
N SER A 17 28.87 -30.02 1.49
CA SER A 17 28.90 -31.48 1.37
C SER A 17 27.72 -32.16 0.65
N GLY A 18 28.00 -32.56 -0.60
CA GLY A 18 27.16 -33.41 -1.44
C GLY A 18 28.00 -34.11 -2.52
N ARG A 19 28.95 -34.92 -2.04
CA ARG A 19 29.69 -36.04 -2.66
C ARG A 19 29.26 -36.51 -4.06
N GLY A 20 30.24 -36.67 -4.95
CA GLY A 20 30.29 -37.74 -5.97
C GLY A 20 30.40 -37.30 -7.42
N ASN A 21 31.62 -37.21 -7.97
CA ASN A 21 32.14 -38.18 -8.95
C ASN A 21 33.57 -37.75 -9.35
N SER A 22 34.53 -38.65 -9.17
CA SER A 22 35.94 -38.45 -9.54
C SER A 22 36.27 -39.47 -10.61
N ASP A 23 36.31 -39.03 -11.87
CA ASP A 23 36.91 -39.77 -12.99
C ASP A 23 37.47 -38.75 -13.98
N ALA A 24 38.75 -38.41 -13.82
CA ALA A 24 39.58 -37.79 -14.85
C ALA A 24 41.04 -37.98 -14.46
N GLN A 25 41.61 -39.08 -14.92
CA GLN A 25 43.04 -39.33 -14.95
C GLN A 25 43.68 -38.42 -16.01
N ILE A 26 44.68 -37.61 -15.66
CA ILE A 26 45.57 -36.96 -16.64
C ILE A 26 47.02 -37.16 -16.20
N PRO A 27 47.95 -37.53 -17.10
CA PRO A 27 49.30 -37.95 -16.77
C PRO A 27 50.32 -36.81 -16.77
N GLY A 28 51.44 -37.05 -16.09
CA GLY A 28 52.78 -36.67 -16.55
C GLY A 28 53.18 -35.21 -16.40
N ASP A 29 54.10 -34.98 -15.47
CA ASP A 29 55.02 -33.85 -15.46
C ASP A 29 55.66 -33.69 -16.85
N ASP A 30 55.61 -32.49 -17.43
CA ASP A 30 56.58 -31.91 -18.38
C ASP A 30 55.99 -30.64 -19.05
N ALA A 31 55.83 -29.57 -18.28
CA ALA A 31 55.68 -28.20 -18.81
C ALA A 31 55.95 -27.15 -17.71
N ALA A 32 57.08 -27.26 -17.03
CA ALA A 32 57.70 -26.08 -16.44
C ALA A 32 58.13 -25.17 -17.61
N HIS A 33 57.88 -23.87 -17.48
CA HIS A 33 58.18 -22.80 -18.47
C HIS A 33 57.08 -22.45 -19.48
N ALA A 34 55.88 -22.11 -18.99
CA ALA A 34 55.08 -21.07 -19.61
C ALA A 34 54.68 -20.08 -18.52
N ALA A 35 55.05 -18.80 -18.68
CA ALA A 35 54.72 -17.74 -17.74
C ALA A 35 53.21 -17.77 -17.43
N ALA A 36 52.86 -18.04 -16.17
CA ALA A 36 51.48 -18.08 -15.74
C ALA A 36 50.81 -16.74 -16.10
N PRO A 37 49.73 -16.73 -16.90
CA PRO A 37 49.01 -15.49 -17.16
C PRO A 37 48.54 -14.94 -15.82
N ASP A 38 48.81 -13.66 -15.57
CA ASP A 38 48.48 -12.98 -14.32
C ASP A 38 47.04 -13.33 -13.93
N ALA A 39 46.86 -14.03 -12.82
CA ALA A 39 45.54 -14.47 -12.35
C ALA A 39 44.58 -13.28 -12.17
N ARG A 40 45.11 -12.06 -12.06
CA ARG A 40 44.32 -10.81 -12.04
C ARG A 40 43.64 -10.51 -13.39
N LEU A 41 44.24 -10.89 -14.52
CA LEU A 41 43.67 -10.71 -15.86
C LEU A 41 42.53 -11.70 -16.13
N LEU A 42 42.59 -12.92 -15.60
CA LEU A 42 41.53 -13.92 -15.74
C LEU A 42 40.26 -13.56 -14.94
N VAL A 43 40.43 -12.89 -13.79
CA VAL A 43 39.30 -12.38 -12.99
C VAL A 43 38.62 -11.18 -13.68
N ALA A 44 39.35 -10.43 -14.50
CA ALA A 44 38.84 -9.22 -15.16
C ALA A 44 37.96 -9.47 -16.40
N VAL A 45 37.92 -10.71 -16.92
CA VAL A 45 37.20 -11.05 -18.17
C VAL A 45 36.20 -12.20 -17.95
N MET A 46 35.53 -12.24 -16.79
CA MET A 46 34.28 -13.01 -16.70
C MET A 46 33.13 -12.02 -16.76
N PRO A 47 32.46 -11.85 -17.93
CA PRO A 47 31.30 -11.00 -18.00
C PRO A 47 30.28 -11.57 -17.02
N MET A 48 30.02 -10.84 -15.93
CA MET A 48 28.93 -11.16 -15.03
C MET A 48 27.62 -10.91 -15.76
N THR A 49 27.24 -11.83 -16.64
CA THR A 49 25.94 -11.88 -17.27
C THR A 49 24.94 -12.39 -16.23
N SER A 50 24.74 -11.63 -15.15
CA SER A 50 23.62 -11.89 -14.25
C SER A 50 22.35 -11.63 -15.05
N ARG A 51 21.75 -12.71 -15.59
CA ARG A 51 20.39 -12.65 -16.10
C ARG A 51 19.50 -12.31 -14.90
N GLU A 52 19.14 -11.03 -14.80
CA GLU A 52 18.14 -10.59 -13.84
C GLU A 52 16.84 -11.31 -14.16
N TYR A 53 16.44 -12.22 -13.28
CA TYR A 53 15.18 -12.92 -13.44
C TYR A 53 14.05 -11.91 -13.22
N ALA A 54 13.42 -11.45 -14.30
CA ALA A 54 12.29 -10.55 -14.23
C ALA A 54 11.15 -11.24 -13.46
N TRP A 55 10.97 -10.86 -12.20
CA TRP A 55 9.88 -11.38 -11.38
C TRP A 55 8.55 -11.00 -12.05
N LYS A 56 7.84 -11.99 -12.61
CA LYS A 56 6.49 -11.79 -13.13
C LYS A 56 5.46 -11.91 -12.01
N ARG A 57 4.80 -10.80 -11.68
CA ARG A 57 3.73 -10.79 -10.66
C ARG A 57 2.48 -11.43 -11.25
N ARG A 58 1.97 -12.48 -10.60
CA ARG A 58 0.74 -13.17 -11.06
C ARG A 58 -0.48 -12.25 -10.92
N PRO A 59 -1.46 -12.32 -11.84
CA PRO A 59 -2.78 -11.72 -11.63
C PRO A 59 -3.38 -12.19 -10.30
N GLY A 60 -4.03 -11.29 -9.55
CA GLY A 60 -4.64 -11.67 -8.26
C GLY A 60 -3.68 -11.79 -7.07
N TRP A 61 -2.41 -11.40 -7.21
CA TRP A 61 -1.42 -11.42 -6.11
C TRP A 61 -1.90 -10.77 -4.80
N TRP A 62 -2.69 -9.71 -4.91
CA TRP A 62 -3.27 -8.92 -3.82
C TRP A 62 -4.32 -9.68 -2.99
N LEU A 63 -5.03 -10.66 -3.57
CA LEU A 63 -6.02 -11.47 -2.86
C LEU A 63 -5.38 -12.48 -1.89
N ARG A 64 -4.12 -12.85 -2.14
CA ARG A 64 -3.43 -13.88 -1.37
C ARG A 64 -2.93 -13.39 0.00
N ASN A 65 -2.80 -12.08 0.18
CA ASN A 65 -2.38 -11.49 1.45
C ASN A 65 -3.38 -10.44 1.90
N ARG A 66 -3.95 -10.64 3.09
CA ARG A 66 -4.91 -9.73 3.70
C ARG A 66 -4.39 -8.28 3.75
N ARG A 67 -3.09 -8.05 3.97
CA ARG A 67 -2.52 -6.69 3.97
C ARG A 67 -2.64 -6.00 2.61
N TYR A 68 -2.39 -6.73 1.52
CA TYR A 68 -2.53 -6.19 0.18
C TYR A 68 -3.99 -6.00 -0.20
N LEU A 69 -4.88 -6.91 0.19
CA LEU A 69 -6.32 -6.74 0.00
C LEU A 69 -6.82 -5.46 0.68
N MET A 70 -6.49 -5.25 1.96
CA MET A 70 -6.90 -4.06 2.71
C MET A 70 -6.33 -2.76 2.11
N PHE A 71 -5.11 -2.80 1.59
CA PHE A 71 -4.51 -1.68 0.87
C PHE A 71 -5.30 -1.34 -0.40
N GLN A 72 -5.62 -2.34 -1.22
CA GLN A 72 -6.38 -2.10 -2.46
C GLN A 72 -7.82 -1.68 -2.18
N LEU A 73 -8.45 -2.22 -1.14
CA LEU A 73 -9.78 -1.79 -0.71
C LEU A 73 -9.78 -0.34 -0.23
N ARG A 74 -8.70 0.11 0.43
CA ARG A 74 -8.51 1.51 0.81
C ARG A 74 -8.46 2.41 -0.43
N GLU A 75 -7.66 2.05 -1.45
CA GLU A 75 -7.58 2.80 -2.71
C GLU A 75 -8.95 2.85 -3.42
N ALA A 76 -9.64 1.70 -3.48
CA ALA A 76 -10.99 1.62 -4.04
C ALA A 76 -12.01 2.49 -3.27
N GLY A 77 -11.79 2.72 -1.98
CA GLY A 77 -12.62 3.61 -1.16
C GLY A 77 -12.74 5.02 -1.72
N GLY A 78 -11.70 5.54 -2.40
CA GLY A 78 -11.77 6.85 -3.06
C GLY A 78 -12.74 6.85 -4.24
N VAL A 79 -12.76 5.78 -5.03
CA VAL A 79 -13.72 5.60 -6.14
C VAL A 79 -15.14 5.48 -5.59
N ILE A 80 -15.33 4.74 -4.50
CA ILE A 80 -16.63 4.61 -3.83
C ILE A 80 -17.14 5.98 -3.36
N CYS A 81 -16.28 6.80 -2.74
CA CYS A 81 -16.63 8.16 -2.33
C CYS A 81 -17.03 9.03 -3.52
N ALA A 82 -16.29 8.94 -4.64
CA ALA A 82 -16.62 9.67 -5.86
C ALA A 82 -17.98 9.25 -6.44
N LEU A 83 -18.25 7.95 -6.52
CA LEU A 83 -19.54 7.41 -6.98
C LEU A 83 -20.70 7.86 -6.08
N TYR A 84 -20.52 7.82 -4.76
CA TYR A 84 -21.54 8.32 -3.83
C TYR A 84 -21.75 9.84 -3.98
N GLY A 85 -20.67 10.59 -4.24
CA GLY A 85 -20.75 12.01 -4.59
C GLY A 85 -21.61 12.27 -5.83
N LEU A 86 -21.55 11.42 -6.86
CA LEU A 86 -22.42 11.53 -8.03
C LEU A 86 -23.90 11.31 -7.68
N VAL A 87 -24.21 10.40 -6.75
CA VAL A 87 -25.58 10.19 -6.25
C VAL A 87 -26.10 11.47 -5.56
N LEU A 88 -25.28 12.11 -4.74
CA LEU A 88 -25.63 13.37 -4.07
C LEU A 88 -25.80 14.53 -5.07
N LEU A 89 -24.95 14.62 -6.09
CA LEU A 89 -25.11 15.60 -7.17
C LEU A 89 -26.40 15.35 -7.96
N ASN A 90 -26.74 14.10 -8.23
CA ASN A 90 -28.01 13.76 -8.87
C ASN A 90 -29.20 14.17 -7.99
N MET A 91 -29.10 13.99 -6.67
CA MET A 91 -30.13 14.48 -5.73
C MET A 91 -30.34 15.99 -5.85
N LEU A 92 -29.27 16.78 -6.03
CA LEU A 92 -29.36 18.22 -6.23
C LEU A 92 -30.01 18.59 -7.58
N VAL A 93 -29.73 17.83 -8.65
CA VAL A 93 -30.39 18.00 -9.95
C VAL A 93 -31.89 17.72 -9.84
N GLN A 94 -32.27 16.65 -9.14
CA GLN A 94 -33.68 16.31 -8.91
C GLN A 94 -34.40 17.36 -8.05
N LEU A 95 -33.71 17.90 -7.04
CA LEU A 95 -34.24 19.00 -6.22
C LEU A 95 -34.53 20.25 -7.07
N ARG A 96 -33.64 20.58 -8.03
CA ARG A 96 -33.84 21.69 -8.97
C ARG A 96 -34.98 21.43 -9.96
N ALA A 97 -35.22 20.17 -10.34
CA ALA A 97 -36.25 19.79 -11.31
C ALA A 97 -37.69 19.93 -10.77
N GLY A 98 -37.86 20.10 -9.45
CA GLY A 98 -39.14 20.35 -8.81
C GLY A 98 -39.53 19.24 -7.83
N GLU A 99 -40.62 19.49 -7.10
CA GLU A 99 -41.06 18.64 -5.99
C GLU A 99 -41.36 17.21 -6.43
N SER A 100 -42.04 17.01 -7.56
CA SER A 100 -42.39 15.68 -8.06
C SER A 100 -41.18 14.82 -8.44
N ALA A 101 -40.15 15.42 -9.06
CA ALA A 101 -38.92 14.73 -9.42
C ALA A 101 -38.08 14.37 -8.19
N TYR A 102 -38.10 15.25 -7.18
CA TYR A 102 -37.41 15.02 -5.92
C TYR A 102 -38.09 13.93 -5.08
N THR A 103 -39.41 13.95 -4.94
CA THR A 103 -40.15 12.92 -4.19
C THR A 103 -40.01 11.54 -4.84
N ALA A 104 -40.11 11.45 -6.17
CA ALA A 104 -39.87 10.21 -6.89
C ALA A 104 -38.44 9.65 -6.65
N PHE A 105 -37.44 10.52 -6.58
CA PHE A 105 -36.07 10.12 -6.26
C PHE A 105 -35.92 9.64 -4.80
N LEU A 106 -36.58 10.31 -3.84
CA LEU A 106 -36.60 9.86 -2.45
C LEU A 106 -37.29 8.50 -2.29
N ASP A 107 -38.38 8.27 -3.01
CA ASP A 107 -39.10 6.99 -2.96
C ASP A 107 -38.24 5.85 -3.53
N LEU A 108 -37.47 6.11 -4.59
CA LEU A 108 -36.47 5.17 -5.09
C LEU A 108 -35.41 4.85 -4.01
N LEU A 109 -34.89 5.87 -3.32
CA LEU A 109 -33.90 5.69 -2.26
C LEU A 109 -34.42 4.91 -1.05
N ARG A 110 -35.73 4.97 -0.78
CA ARG A 110 -36.41 4.25 0.29
C ARG A 110 -36.71 2.79 -0.04
N THR A 111 -36.51 2.35 -1.28
CA THR A 111 -36.72 0.94 -1.62
C THR A 111 -35.73 0.04 -0.85
N PRO A 112 -36.16 -1.14 -0.36
CA PRO A 112 -35.31 -2.05 0.41
C PRO A 112 -33.93 -2.38 -0.22
N PRO A 113 -33.82 -2.68 -1.54
CA PRO A 113 -32.52 -2.97 -2.14
C PRO A 113 -31.58 -1.75 -2.12
N VAL A 114 -32.12 -0.55 -2.35
CA VAL A 114 -31.35 0.69 -2.37
C VAL A 114 -30.92 1.08 -0.95
N LEU A 115 -31.76 0.85 0.05
CA LEU A 115 -31.39 1.03 1.47
C LEU A 115 -30.21 0.12 1.84
N TYR A 116 -30.26 -1.17 1.50
CA TYR A 116 -29.15 -2.08 1.76
C TYR A 116 -27.86 -1.61 1.07
N LEU A 117 -27.95 -1.19 -0.20
CA LEU A 117 -26.82 -0.64 -0.94
C LEU A 117 -26.24 0.61 -0.23
N ASN A 118 -27.09 1.54 0.21
CA ASN A 118 -26.67 2.74 0.92
C ASN A 118 -25.97 2.41 2.24
N VAL A 119 -26.46 1.43 3.00
CA VAL A 119 -25.80 0.99 4.25
C VAL A 119 -24.41 0.40 3.97
N VAL A 120 -24.28 -0.42 2.93
CA VAL A 120 -22.99 -0.99 2.53
C VAL A 120 -22.03 0.10 2.07
N LEU A 121 -22.49 1.03 1.23
CA LEU A 121 -21.69 2.16 0.77
C LEU A 121 -21.27 3.04 1.95
N PHE A 122 -22.18 3.32 2.89
CA PHE A 122 -21.90 4.08 4.10
C PHE A 122 -20.81 3.40 4.94
N ALA A 123 -20.90 2.09 5.17
CA ALA A 123 -19.88 1.33 5.88
C ALA A 123 -18.51 1.40 5.18
N LEU A 124 -18.48 1.33 3.84
CA LEU A 124 -17.25 1.47 3.05
C LEU A 124 -16.65 2.87 3.13
N VAL A 125 -17.49 3.92 3.11
CA VAL A 125 -17.06 5.32 3.27
C VAL A 125 -16.52 5.56 4.68
N VAL A 126 -17.17 5.06 5.73
CA VAL A 126 -16.68 5.14 7.12
C VAL A 126 -15.34 4.43 7.25
N TRP A 127 -15.23 3.21 6.71
CA TRP A 127 -13.96 2.49 6.67
C TRP A 127 -12.86 3.30 5.95
N HIS A 128 -13.18 3.87 4.78
CA HIS A 128 -12.25 4.71 4.03
C HIS A 128 -11.79 5.93 4.85
N ALA A 129 -12.71 6.65 5.48
CA ALA A 129 -12.41 7.80 6.34
C ALA A 129 -11.48 7.42 7.51
N LEU A 130 -11.75 6.32 8.21
CA LEU A 130 -10.91 5.83 9.31
C LEU A 130 -9.48 5.51 8.86
N THR A 131 -9.34 4.83 7.71
CA THR A 131 -8.02 4.52 7.16
C THR A 131 -7.27 5.77 6.70
N TRP A 132 -7.98 6.79 6.20
CA TRP A 132 -7.40 8.06 5.82
C TRP A 132 -6.88 8.85 7.04
N PHE A 133 -7.65 8.93 8.13
CA PHE A 133 -7.19 9.54 9.38
C PHE A 133 -5.96 8.84 9.96
N MET A 134 -5.87 7.50 9.84
CA MET A 134 -4.69 6.75 10.24
C MET A 134 -3.45 7.14 9.43
N LEU A 135 -3.61 7.47 8.14
CA LEU A 135 -2.51 7.94 7.29
C LEU A 135 -2.03 9.34 7.69
N ILE A 136 -2.96 10.26 7.96
CA ILE A 136 -2.62 11.62 8.40
C ILE A 136 -1.83 11.63 9.70
N GLY A 137 -2.21 10.77 10.66
CA GLY A 137 -1.46 10.62 11.90
C GLY A 137 -0.01 10.16 11.69
N LYS A 138 0.28 9.45 10.58
CA LYS A 138 1.62 8.97 10.24
C LYS A 138 2.40 9.94 9.35
N ALA A 139 1.70 10.66 8.47
CA ALA A 139 2.27 11.64 7.55
C ALA A 139 2.29 13.03 8.23
N GLN A 140 3.05 13.16 9.31
CA GLN A 140 3.21 14.43 10.04
C GLN A 140 4.43 15.19 9.46
N PRO A 141 4.23 16.27 8.67
CA PRO A 141 5.36 17.04 8.13
C PRO A 141 5.93 18.03 9.15
N ILE A 142 5.18 18.38 10.20
CA ILE A 142 5.55 19.44 11.13
C ILE A 142 6.07 18.85 12.44
N GLN A 143 7.37 18.95 12.65
CA GLN A 143 7.99 18.72 13.97
C GLN A 143 7.76 19.96 14.84
N PHE A 144 6.54 20.16 15.31
CA PHE A 144 6.19 21.27 16.22
C PHE A 144 6.89 21.16 17.60
N THR A 145 7.53 20.04 17.89
CA THR A 145 8.18 19.73 19.17
C THR A 145 9.49 18.99 18.91
N ARG A 146 10.42 19.03 19.88
CA ARG A 146 11.70 18.27 19.84
C ARG A 146 11.52 16.76 19.57
N GLN A 147 10.34 16.21 19.84
CA GLN A 147 9.95 14.86 19.49
C GLN A 147 8.63 14.89 18.70
N PRO A 148 8.49 14.08 17.64
CA PRO A 148 7.24 13.99 16.89
C PRO A 148 6.11 13.48 17.79
N LEU A 149 4.93 14.08 17.68
CA LEU A 149 3.75 13.63 18.42
C LEU A 149 3.42 12.16 18.07
N PRO A 150 2.98 11.33 19.04
CA PRO A 150 2.57 9.97 18.74
C PRO A 150 1.39 9.96 17.77
N TRP A 151 1.49 9.19 16.68
CA TRP A 151 0.46 9.12 15.63
C TRP A 151 -0.95 8.77 16.17
N LYS A 152 -1.03 8.03 17.28
CA LYS A 152 -2.28 7.66 17.96
C LYS A 152 -3.02 8.88 18.53
N VAL A 153 -2.29 9.87 19.03
CA VAL A 153 -2.85 11.11 19.59
C VAL A 153 -3.47 11.93 18.46
N VAL A 154 -2.72 12.12 17.37
CA VAL A 154 -3.21 12.84 16.19
C VAL A 154 -4.44 12.15 15.60
N PHE A 155 -4.40 10.82 15.45
CA PHE A 155 -5.56 10.04 15.01
C PHE A 155 -6.76 10.26 15.93
N GLY A 156 -6.59 10.16 17.25
CA GLY A 156 -7.66 10.34 18.22
C GLY A 156 -8.30 11.73 18.14
N ILE A 157 -7.49 12.79 18.03
CA ILE A 157 -7.98 14.17 17.86
C ILE A 157 -8.80 14.30 16.58
N ASN A 158 -8.32 13.76 15.46
CA ASN A 158 -9.05 13.83 14.18
C ASN A 158 -10.38 13.08 14.25
N VAL A 159 -10.41 11.90 14.87
CA VAL A 159 -11.65 11.13 15.06
C VAL A 159 -12.61 11.89 15.96
N LEU A 160 -12.13 12.49 17.05
CA LEU A 160 -12.96 13.28 17.95
C LEU A 160 -13.57 14.50 17.25
N LEU A 161 -12.75 15.24 16.48
CA LEU A 161 -13.21 16.37 15.68
C LEU A 161 -14.25 15.93 14.64
N TRP A 162 -13.99 14.82 13.94
CA TRP A 162 -14.93 14.27 12.96
C TRP A 162 -16.27 13.88 13.60
N LEU A 163 -16.26 13.17 14.73
CA LEU A 163 -17.48 12.83 15.48
C LEU A 163 -18.21 14.09 15.99
N GLY A 164 -17.47 15.10 16.44
CA GLY A 164 -18.03 16.39 16.86
C GLY A 164 -18.74 17.10 15.71
N VAL A 165 -18.12 17.17 14.53
CA VAL A 165 -18.72 17.74 13.32
C VAL A 165 -19.94 16.93 12.88
N SER A 166 -19.85 15.59 12.86
CA SER A 166 -21.00 14.73 12.55
C SER A 166 -22.15 14.94 13.52
N GLY A 167 -21.87 15.06 14.82
CA GLY A 167 -22.88 15.36 15.85
C GLY A 167 -23.52 16.74 15.63
N ALA A 168 -22.73 17.76 15.31
CA ALA A 168 -23.23 19.09 14.99
C ALA A 168 -24.16 19.09 13.76
N VAL A 169 -23.82 18.32 12.72
CA VAL A 169 -24.68 18.15 11.53
C VAL A 169 -25.99 17.46 11.89
N VAL A 170 -25.94 16.37 12.67
CA VAL A 170 -27.16 15.69 13.14
C VAL A 170 -28.02 16.63 13.99
N TYR A 171 -27.39 17.39 14.90
CA TYR A 171 -28.09 18.39 15.70
C TYR A 171 -28.73 19.49 14.84
N LEU A 172 -28.05 19.96 13.79
CA LEU A 172 -28.61 20.97 12.89
C LEU A 172 -29.82 20.43 12.11
N ILE A 173 -29.81 19.15 11.72
CA ILE A 173 -30.89 18.53 10.95
C ILE A 173 -32.11 18.18 11.83
N PHE A 174 -31.89 17.65 13.05
CA PHE A 174 -32.96 17.12 13.91
C PHE A 174 -33.26 17.95 15.16
N GLY A 175 -32.29 18.74 15.62
CA GLY A 175 -32.37 19.52 16.86
C GLY A 175 -33.12 20.84 16.75
N GLY A 176 -33.41 21.29 15.53
CA GLY A 176 -34.15 22.53 15.27
C GLY A 176 -33.34 23.79 15.55
N ILE A 177 -33.16 24.61 14.52
CA ILE A 177 -32.88 26.05 14.64
C ILE A 177 -34.04 26.77 13.97
#